data_AF-A0AAX1D782-F1
#
_entry.id   AF-A0AAX1D782-F1
#
_cell.length_a   1.000
_cell.length_b   1.000
_cell.length_c   1.000
_cell.angle_alpha   90.00
_cell.angle_beta   90.00
_cell.angle_gamma   90.00
#
_symmetry.space_group_name_H-M   'P 1'
#
loop_
_entity.id
_entity.type
_entity.pdbx_description
1 polymer ?
#
loop_
_entity_poly.entity_id
_entity_poly.type
_entity_poly.pdbx_seq_one_letter_code
_entity_poly.pdbx_strand_id
1 'polypeptide(L)'
;MPTLALHVFRRALPIATELRIDVNHAPREVETELDAIHDRMNRPSDRLHGLPEVQTDIPGMVLRYREADGEYYVYVVDARRGRLAGYTVFNRLIEVGRRADPYVRAPHSKYAAPYQGMGLATAVYRWALDAGLCIMSGARQSVGAHRLWLGLARDYPLGYADLRRKRLTYLGPAVTPQVQGDLHTRMFLLGRGWTLPDYLRATGMQPPDSALSQQL
;
A
#
# COMPACT_ATOMS: atom_id res chain seq x y z
N MET A 1 20.85 -10.30 7.27
CA MET A 1 19.62 -9.49 7.21
C MET A 1 19.02 -9.71 5.84
N PRO A 2 17.84 -10.33 5.70
CA PRO A 2 17.33 -10.66 4.38
C PRO A 2 16.81 -9.37 3.74
N THR A 3 17.65 -8.77 2.91
CA THR A 3 17.25 -7.83 1.86
C THR A 3 16.09 -8.48 1.10
N LEU A 4 14.93 -7.83 1.00
CA LEU A 4 13.95 -8.19 -0.02
C LEU A 4 14.67 -8.03 -1.36
N ALA A 5 15.13 -9.15 -1.87
CA ALA A 5 15.99 -9.20 -3.02
C ALA A 5 15.10 -8.87 -4.22
N LEU A 6 15.11 -7.62 -4.66
CA LEU A 6 14.44 -7.11 -5.86
C LEU A 6 14.95 -7.88 -7.09
N HIS A 7 14.44 -9.10 -7.30
CA HIS A 7 14.74 -9.93 -8.46
C HIS A 7 13.52 -9.96 -9.36
N VAL A 8 13.57 -9.12 -10.40
CA VAL A 8 12.57 -9.08 -11.46
C VAL A 8 12.64 -10.38 -12.25
N PHE A 9 11.66 -11.26 -12.07
CA PHE A 9 11.39 -12.34 -13.03
C PHE A 9 10.07 -12.08 -13.73
N ARG A 10 10.15 -11.80 -15.04
CA ARG A 10 9.00 -11.73 -15.94
C ARG A 10 8.41 -13.13 -16.13
N ARG A 11 7.17 -13.34 -15.72
CA ARG A 11 6.25 -14.25 -16.38
C ARG A 11 4.92 -13.55 -16.58
N ALA A 12 4.39 -13.64 -17.80
CA ALA A 12 3.15 -12.99 -18.20
C ALA A 12 1.95 -13.88 -17.82
N LEU A 13 1.00 -13.31 -17.08
CA LEU A 13 -0.36 -13.82 -16.84
C LEU A 13 -1.31 -12.61 -16.72
N PRO A 14 -2.64 -12.80 -16.90
CA PRO A 14 -3.49 -11.84 -17.57
C PRO A 14 -3.81 -10.59 -16.75
N ILE A 15 -3.93 -9.49 -17.49
CA ILE A 15 -4.27 -8.15 -17.03
C ILE A 15 -5.68 -8.18 -16.42
N ALA A 16 -5.77 -8.11 -15.09
CA ALA A 16 -7.01 -7.70 -14.43
C ALA A 16 -7.20 -6.20 -14.70
N THR A 17 -8.15 -5.89 -15.56
CA THR A 17 -8.61 -4.53 -15.87
C THR A 17 -8.99 -3.79 -14.59
N GLU A 18 -8.26 -2.71 -14.33
CA GLU A 18 -8.45 -1.80 -13.21
C GLU A 18 -9.76 -1.01 -13.39
N LEU A 19 -10.76 -1.31 -12.57
CA LEU A 19 -11.93 -0.48 -12.33
C LEU A 19 -11.92 -0.15 -10.83
N ARG A 20 -11.33 0.99 -10.47
CA ARG A 20 -11.44 1.57 -9.13
C ARG A 20 -12.82 2.21 -8.97
N ILE A 21 -13.84 1.35 -8.87
CA ILE A 21 -15.11 1.72 -8.27
C ILE A 21 -14.85 1.71 -6.76
N ASP A 22 -15.21 2.79 -6.05
CA ASP A 22 -15.34 2.76 -4.60
C ASP A 22 -16.42 1.73 -4.27
N VAL A 23 -16.02 0.48 -4.05
CA VAL A 23 -16.94 -0.57 -3.64
C VAL A 23 -17.05 -0.51 -2.13
N ASN A 24 -18.13 0.10 -1.64
CA ASN A 24 -18.64 -0.19 -0.30
C ASN A 24 -19.03 -1.67 -0.27
N HIS A 25 -18.07 -2.54 0.03
CA HIS A 25 -18.36 -3.94 0.25
C HIS A 25 -19.24 -4.05 1.49
N ALA A 26 -20.39 -4.70 1.36
CA ALA A 26 -21.17 -5.02 2.53
C ALA A 26 -20.30 -5.86 3.49
N PRO A 27 -20.36 -5.67 4.82
CA PRO A 27 -19.49 -6.40 5.76
C PRO A 27 -19.48 -7.92 5.55
N ARG A 28 -20.61 -8.51 5.16
CA ARG A 28 -20.74 -9.94 4.82
C ARG A 28 -19.93 -10.37 3.59
N GLU A 29 -19.78 -9.51 2.60
CA GLU A 29 -18.96 -9.80 1.41
C GLU A 29 -17.49 -9.89 1.80
N VAL A 30 -17.01 -8.98 2.65
CA VAL A 30 -15.64 -9.00 3.17
C VAL A 30 -15.41 -10.27 3.99
N GLU A 31 -16.34 -10.65 4.87
CA GLU A 31 -16.22 -11.87 5.66
C GLU A 31 -16.15 -13.12 4.77
N THR A 32 -17.06 -13.25 3.79
CA THR A 32 -17.07 -14.36 2.82
C THR A 32 -15.77 -14.42 2.02
N GLU A 33 -15.25 -13.28 1.58
CA GLU A 33 -13.96 -13.20 0.88
C GLU A 33 -12.80 -13.68 1.77
N LEU A 34 -12.78 -13.26 3.03
CA LEU A 34 -11.72 -13.63 3.97
C LEU A 34 -11.76 -15.12 4.32
N ASP A 35 -12.95 -15.69 4.52
CA ASP A 35 -13.11 -17.12 4.79
C ASP A 35 -12.63 -17.95 3.59
N ALA A 36 -12.98 -17.56 2.36
CA ALA A 36 -12.49 -18.23 1.15
C ALA A 36 -10.97 -18.17 0.99
N ILE A 37 -10.32 -17.06 1.38
CA ILE A 37 -8.85 -16.95 1.40
C ILE A 37 -8.26 -17.86 2.49
N HIS A 38 -8.87 -17.90 3.67
CA HIS A 38 -8.42 -18.74 4.78
C HIS A 38 -8.49 -20.23 4.43
N ASP A 39 -9.57 -20.69 3.79
CA ASP A 39 -9.71 -22.08 3.32
C ASP A 39 -8.63 -22.48 2.31
N ARG A 40 -8.16 -21.51 1.51
CA ARG A 40 -7.05 -21.72 0.59
C ARG A 40 -5.71 -21.81 1.32
N MET A 41 -5.47 -20.98 2.34
CA MET A 41 -4.27 -21.09 3.16
C MET A 41 -4.13 -22.45 3.86
N ASN A 42 -5.26 -23.09 4.18
CA ASN A 42 -5.30 -24.40 4.83
C ASN A 42 -5.29 -25.60 3.86
N ARG A 43 -5.24 -25.38 2.54
CA ARG A 43 -5.16 -26.45 1.54
C ARG A 43 -3.72 -26.68 1.08
N PRO A 44 -3.09 -27.85 1.35
CA PRO A 44 -1.70 -28.10 0.99
C PRO A 44 -1.33 -27.90 -0.49
N SER A 45 -2.28 -28.06 -1.41
CA SER A 45 -2.08 -27.86 -2.85
C SER A 45 -2.28 -26.42 -3.33
N ASP A 46 -2.76 -25.50 -2.48
CA ASP A 46 -2.96 -24.10 -2.88
C ASP A 46 -1.68 -23.28 -2.66
N ARG A 47 -1.43 -22.33 -3.55
CA ARG A 47 -0.30 -21.38 -3.48
C ARG A 47 -0.30 -20.48 -2.23
N LEU A 48 -1.42 -20.41 -1.51
CA LEU A 48 -1.50 -19.68 -0.23
C LEU A 48 -1.12 -20.53 0.98
N HIS A 49 -0.88 -21.83 0.79
CA HIS A 49 -0.43 -22.70 1.87
C HIS A 49 1.05 -22.50 2.18
N GLY A 50 1.41 -22.57 3.47
CA GLY A 50 2.80 -22.49 3.91
C GLY A 50 3.49 -21.16 3.63
N LEU A 51 2.73 -20.06 3.46
CA LEU A 51 3.32 -18.73 3.25
C LEU A 51 4.24 -18.33 4.43
N PRO A 52 5.31 -17.58 4.17
CA PRO A 52 6.20 -17.07 5.23
C PRO A 52 5.43 -16.30 6.31
N GLU A 53 5.80 -16.54 7.57
CA GLU A 53 5.25 -15.86 8.75
C GLU A 53 6.13 -14.69 9.18
N VAL A 54 5.50 -13.57 9.57
CA VAL A 54 6.15 -12.48 10.30
C VAL A 54 5.30 -12.11 11.51
N GLN A 55 5.94 -11.96 12.66
CA GLN A 55 5.28 -11.55 13.90
C GLN A 55 4.93 -10.05 13.85
N THR A 56 3.78 -9.68 14.43
CA THR A 56 3.40 -8.27 14.63
C THR A 56 3.58 -7.85 16.09
N ASP A 57 3.52 -6.56 16.34
CA ASP A 57 3.41 -5.98 17.69
C ASP A 57 2.02 -6.18 18.31
N ILE A 58 1.04 -6.67 17.54
CA ILE A 58 -0.33 -6.91 18.00
C ILE A 58 -0.46 -8.35 18.48
N PRO A 59 -0.72 -8.60 19.78
CA PRO A 59 -0.71 -9.95 20.34
C PRO A 59 -1.67 -10.92 19.64
N GLY A 60 -1.14 -12.04 19.16
CA GLY A 60 -1.92 -13.08 18.47
C GLY A 60 -2.18 -12.82 16.99
N MET A 61 -1.73 -11.68 16.45
CA MET A 61 -1.80 -11.38 15.02
C MET A 61 -0.45 -11.65 14.36
N VAL A 62 -0.48 -12.41 13.27
CA VAL A 62 0.69 -12.70 12.45
C VAL A 62 0.43 -12.29 11.01
N LEU A 63 1.49 -11.88 10.31
CA LEU A 63 1.43 -11.62 8.88
C LEU A 63 1.81 -12.89 8.11
N ARG A 64 1.13 -13.13 7.00
CA ARG A 64 1.54 -14.03 5.93
C ARG A 64 1.67 -13.20 4.66
N TYR A 65 2.71 -13.42 3.86
CA TYR A 65 2.87 -12.62 2.66
C TYR A 65 3.39 -13.40 1.47
N ARG A 66 3.18 -12.82 0.28
CA ARG A 66 3.74 -13.30 -0.99
C ARG A 66 3.85 -12.15 -1.97
N GLU A 67 4.72 -12.34 -2.95
CA GLU A 67 4.82 -11.47 -4.12
C GLU A 67 4.24 -12.19 -5.35
N ALA A 68 3.48 -11.47 -6.16
CA ALA A 68 3.01 -11.95 -7.46
C ALA A 68 2.87 -10.77 -8.42
N ASP A 69 3.40 -10.91 -9.65
CA ASP A 69 3.31 -9.90 -10.71
C ASP A 69 3.78 -8.48 -10.30
N GLY A 70 4.74 -8.43 -9.36
CA GLY A 70 5.30 -7.20 -8.81
C GLY A 70 4.44 -6.54 -7.73
N GLU A 71 3.35 -7.18 -7.30
CA GLU A 71 2.50 -6.77 -6.18
C GLU A 71 2.80 -7.58 -4.92
N TYR A 72 2.57 -6.98 -3.75
CA TYR A 72 2.76 -7.65 -2.47
C TYR A 72 1.41 -7.88 -1.80
N TYR A 73 1.10 -9.15 -1.53
CA TYR A 73 -0.10 -9.57 -0.84
C TYR A 73 0.28 -9.88 0.60
N VAL A 74 -0.32 -9.17 1.55
CA VAL A 74 -0.08 -9.35 2.99
C VAL A 74 -1.40 -9.67 3.68
N TYR A 75 -1.44 -10.78 4.36
CA TYR A 75 -2.60 -11.33 5.03
C TYR A 75 -2.37 -11.27 6.54
N VAL A 76 -3.37 -10.81 7.29
CA VAL A 76 -3.31 -10.73 8.75
C VAL A 76 -4.12 -11.89 9.33
N VAL A 77 -3.46 -12.81 10.01
CA VAL A 77 -4.08 -14.00 10.61
C VAL A 77 -4.18 -13.79 12.12
N ASP A 78 -5.38 -13.96 12.68
CA ASP A 78 -5.60 -14.14 14.12
C ASP A 78 -5.29 -15.61 14.45
N ALA A 79 -4.07 -15.85 14.92
CA ALA A 79 -3.59 -17.19 15.25
C ALA A 79 -4.32 -17.79 16.46
N ARG A 80 -4.89 -16.95 17.34
CA ARG A 80 -5.65 -17.42 18.52
C ARG A 80 -7.02 -17.95 18.12
N ARG A 81 -7.64 -17.33 17.12
CA ARG A 81 -8.96 -17.73 16.61
C ARG A 81 -8.88 -18.66 15.40
N GLY A 82 -7.71 -18.83 14.79
CA GLY A 82 -7.55 -19.58 13.54
C GLY A 82 -8.37 -18.96 12.41
N ARG A 83 -8.29 -17.63 12.24
CA ARG A 83 -9.08 -16.88 11.25
C ARG A 83 -8.23 -15.84 10.52
N LEU A 84 -8.65 -15.49 9.31
CA LEU A 84 -8.10 -14.34 8.60
C LEU A 84 -8.82 -13.06 9.05
N ALA A 85 -8.07 -12.12 9.64
CA ALA A 85 -8.59 -10.84 10.12
C ALA A 85 -8.74 -9.81 8.99
N GLY A 86 -7.92 -9.92 7.96
CA GLY A 86 -7.93 -9.03 6.80
C GLY A 86 -6.71 -9.23 5.92
N TYR A 87 -6.58 -8.37 4.92
CA TYR A 87 -5.41 -8.32 4.06
C TYR A 87 -5.15 -6.90 3.56
N THR A 88 -3.93 -6.66 3.10
CA THR A 88 -3.53 -5.52 2.29
C THR A 88 -2.85 -6.04 1.03
N VAL A 89 -3.22 -5.50 -0.13
CA VAL A 89 -2.42 -5.66 -1.35
C VAL A 89 -1.74 -4.34 -1.66
N PHE A 90 -0.42 -4.37 -1.76
CA PHE A 90 0.39 -3.27 -2.28
C PHE A 90 0.45 -3.41 -3.80
N ASN A 91 -0.55 -2.84 -4.46
CA ASN A 91 -0.75 -2.92 -5.89
C ASN A 91 0.26 -2.07 -6.64
N ARG A 92 0.54 -2.47 -7.88
CA ARG A 92 1.13 -1.54 -8.84
C ARG A 92 0.14 -0.41 -9.12
N LEU A 93 0.67 0.79 -9.34
CA LEU A 93 -0.14 1.97 -9.62
C LEU A 93 -0.07 2.27 -11.13
N ILE A 94 -1.00 1.78 -11.93
CA ILE A 94 -0.91 1.87 -13.40
C ILE A 94 -0.96 3.33 -13.90
N GLU A 95 -1.45 4.23 -13.06
CA GLU A 95 -1.51 5.65 -13.31
C GLU A 95 -0.14 6.31 -13.29
N VAL A 96 0.91 5.66 -12.77
CA VAL A 96 2.28 6.20 -12.85
C VAL A 96 3.01 5.76 -14.12
N GLY A 97 4.03 6.53 -14.50
CA GLY A 97 4.88 6.22 -15.63
C GLY A 97 5.77 4.99 -15.38
N ARG A 98 6.24 4.36 -16.46
CA ARG A 98 7.09 3.15 -16.42
C ARG A 98 8.34 3.29 -15.54
N ARG A 99 8.87 4.51 -15.41
CA ARG A 99 10.04 4.80 -14.56
C ARG A 99 9.72 4.74 -13.06
N ALA A 100 8.53 5.18 -12.66
CA ALA A 100 8.12 5.20 -11.25
C ALA A 100 7.51 3.86 -10.80
N ASP A 101 6.89 3.12 -11.71
CA ASP A 101 6.20 1.85 -11.44
C ASP A 101 7.00 0.84 -10.59
N PRO A 102 8.32 0.63 -10.75
CA PRO A 102 9.08 -0.28 -9.90
C PRO A 102 9.18 0.14 -8.43
N TYR A 103 9.01 1.43 -8.13
CA TYR A 103 9.37 2.03 -6.84
C TYR A 103 8.17 2.48 -6.01
N VAL A 104 6.95 2.39 -6.54
CA VAL A 104 5.75 2.87 -5.85
C VAL A 104 4.68 1.79 -5.80
N ARG A 105 4.04 1.64 -4.64
CA ARG A 105 2.87 0.76 -4.49
C ARG A 105 1.69 1.49 -3.86
N ALA A 106 0.49 1.15 -4.30
CA ALA A 106 -0.73 1.65 -3.69
C ALA A 106 -1.31 0.59 -2.76
N PRO A 107 -1.44 0.84 -1.46
CA PRO A 107 -2.00 -0.14 -0.55
C PRO A 107 -3.52 -0.14 -0.60
N HIS A 108 -4.11 -1.33 -0.74
CA HIS A 108 -5.55 -1.58 -0.73
C HIS A 108 -5.85 -2.60 0.37
N SER A 109 -6.53 -2.14 1.42
CA SER A 109 -6.76 -2.96 2.62
C SER A 109 -8.23 -3.33 2.79
N LYS A 110 -8.50 -4.56 3.22
CA LYS A 110 -9.82 -5.01 3.69
C LYS A 110 -9.69 -5.74 5.02
N TYR A 111 -10.54 -5.41 5.98
CA TYR A 111 -10.56 -6.04 7.31
C TYR A 111 -11.99 -6.39 7.70
N ALA A 112 -12.17 -7.58 8.28
CA ALA A 112 -13.45 -7.97 8.86
C ALA A 112 -13.82 -7.00 9.99
N ALA A 113 -15.12 -6.73 10.14
CA ALA A 113 -15.63 -5.71 11.06
C ALA A 113 -15.11 -5.83 12.51
N PRO A 114 -15.01 -7.03 13.11
CA PRO A 114 -14.48 -7.18 14.48
C PRO A 114 -13.02 -6.77 14.65
N TYR A 115 -12.26 -6.65 13.55
CA TYR A 115 -10.84 -6.33 13.57
C TYR A 115 -10.52 -4.87 13.17
N GLN A 116 -11.53 -4.09 12.81
CA GLN A 116 -11.36 -2.69 12.47
C GLN A 116 -11.00 -1.88 13.72
N GLY A 117 -10.14 -0.87 13.56
CA GLY A 117 -9.66 -0.05 14.67
C GLY A 117 -8.58 -0.68 15.55
N MET A 118 -8.22 -1.95 15.33
CA MET A 118 -7.16 -2.64 16.09
C MET A 118 -5.72 -2.28 15.65
N GLY A 119 -5.55 -1.39 14.68
CA GLY A 119 -4.22 -1.01 14.17
C GLY A 119 -3.62 -1.98 13.15
N LEU A 120 -4.38 -2.96 12.63
CA LEU A 120 -3.86 -3.96 11.68
C LEU A 120 -3.23 -3.34 10.43
N ALA A 121 -3.88 -2.34 9.83
CA ALA A 121 -3.35 -1.62 8.67
C ALA A 121 -2.02 -0.92 8.99
N THR A 122 -1.90 -0.33 10.18
CA THR A 122 -0.66 0.30 10.63
C THR A 122 0.46 -0.73 10.71
N ALA A 123 0.22 -1.90 11.30
CA ALA A 123 1.21 -2.98 11.39
C ALA A 123 1.66 -3.47 10.00
N VAL A 124 0.72 -3.65 9.07
CA VAL A 124 1.03 -4.07 7.70
C VAL A 124 1.81 -3.00 6.93
N TYR A 125 1.44 -1.73 7.07
CA TYR A 125 2.11 -0.63 6.36
C TYR A 125 3.52 -0.41 6.92
N ARG A 126 3.69 -0.51 8.25
CA ARG A 126 5.01 -0.50 8.88
C ARG A 126 5.88 -1.63 8.39
N TRP A 127 5.38 -2.86 8.35
CA TRP A 127 6.13 -3.99 7.79
C TRP A 127 6.65 -3.70 6.38
N ALA A 128 5.81 -3.15 5.50
CA ALA A 128 6.22 -2.82 4.14
C ALA A 128 7.22 -1.65 4.08
N LEU A 129 6.97 -0.58 4.82
CA LEU A 129 7.84 0.60 4.89
C LEU A 129 9.19 0.27 5.52
N ASP A 130 9.24 -0.53 6.59
CA ASP A 130 10.48 -1.00 7.21
C ASP A 130 11.30 -1.88 6.27
N ALA A 131 10.63 -2.61 5.37
CA ALA A 131 11.28 -3.39 4.33
C ALA A 131 11.76 -2.55 3.13
N GLY A 132 11.54 -1.23 3.14
CA GLY A 132 12.00 -0.29 2.11
C GLY A 132 10.99 -0.02 0.99
N LEU A 133 9.75 -0.50 1.10
CA LEU A 133 8.71 -0.23 0.11
C LEU A 133 8.21 1.21 0.25
N CYS A 134 8.20 1.98 -0.83
CA CYS A 134 7.53 3.29 -0.86
C CYS A 134 6.07 3.13 -1.27
N ILE A 135 5.17 3.78 -0.54
CA ILE A 135 3.73 3.66 -0.76
C ILE A 135 3.11 5.00 -1.16
N MET A 136 2.08 4.95 -1.99
CA MET A 136 1.32 6.12 -2.46
C MET A 136 -0.17 5.92 -2.22
N SER A 137 -0.86 6.97 -1.78
CA SER A 137 -2.29 6.91 -1.51
C SER A 137 -3.12 6.75 -2.79
N GLY A 138 -4.39 6.38 -2.64
CA GLY A 138 -5.37 6.55 -3.70
C GLY A 138 -5.74 8.03 -3.93
N ALA A 139 -6.62 8.27 -4.91
CA ALA A 139 -7.15 9.60 -5.24
C ALA A 139 -8.08 10.16 -4.17
N ARG A 140 -8.78 9.28 -3.48
CA ARG A 140 -9.64 9.62 -2.34
C ARG A 140 -9.16 8.82 -1.15
N GLN A 141 -9.18 9.46 0.01
CA GLN A 141 -8.88 8.82 1.28
C GLN A 141 -10.06 9.05 2.21
N SER A 142 -10.46 8.01 2.93
CA SER A 142 -11.33 8.20 4.09
C SER A 142 -10.58 8.98 5.18
N VAL A 143 -11.34 9.58 6.10
CA VAL A 143 -10.75 10.25 7.27
C VAL A 143 -9.86 9.29 8.08
N GLY A 144 -10.28 8.03 8.22
CA GLY A 144 -9.50 7.00 8.90
C GLY A 144 -8.19 6.67 8.18
N ALA A 145 -8.22 6.53 6.85
CA ALA A 145 -7.02 6.35 6.06
C ALA A 145 -6.08 7.55 6.22
N HIS A 146 -6.58 8.78 6.07
CA HIS A 146 -5.75 9.98 6.20
C HIS A 146 -5.05 10.06 7.58
N ARG A 147 -5.77 9.77 8.68
CA ARG A 147 -5.16 9.71 10.02
C ARG A 147 -4.09 8.63 10.13
N LEU A 148 -4.30 7.46 9.53
CA LEU A 148 -3.28 6.41 9.49
C LEU A 148 -2.02 6.88 8.78
N TRP A 149 -2.15 7.54 7.62
CA TRP A 149 -1.01 8.09 6.87
C TRP A 149 -0.23 9.13 7.69
N LEU A 150 -0.93 10.05 8.36
CA LEU A 150 -0.28 11.03 9.25
C LEU A 150 0.35 10.38 10.48
N GLY A 151 -0.23 9.29 11.00
CA GLY A 151 0.35 8.51 12.08
C GLY A 151 1.69 7.89 11.67
N LEU A 152 1.75 7.30 10.47
CA LEU A 152 2.98 6.75 9.90
C LEU A 152 4.02 7.83 9.58
N ALA A 153 3.59 9.03 9.17
CA ALA A 153 4.47 10.15 8.86
C ALA A 153 5.38 10.62 10.01
N ARG A 154 5.12 10.17 11.25
CA ARG A 154 5.99 10.40 12.41
C ARG A 154 7.31 9.61 12.29
N ASP A 155 7.25 8.44 11.68
CA ASP A 155 8.36 7.48 11.61
C ASP A 155 9.00 7.41 10.20
N TYR A 156 8.24 7.84 9.17
CA TYR A 156 8.60 7.73 7.76
C TYR A 156 8.41 9.07 7.04
N PRO A 157 9.33 9.48 6.14
CA PRO A 157 9.20 10.73 5.39
C PRO A 157 7.92 10.76 4.56
N LEU A 158 7.10 11.79 4.79
CA LEU A 158 5.88 12.08 4.03
C LEU A 158 6.16 13.16 2.97
N GLY A 159 5.55 12.98 1.80
CA GLY A 159 5.47 14.02 0.79
C GLY A 159 4.16 13.98 0.00
N TYR A 160 3.95 15.03 -0.78
CA TYR A 160 2.79 15.17 -1.65
C TYR A 160 3.25 15.23 -3.10
N ALA A 161 2.49 14.62 -3.99
CA ALA A 161 2.74 14.63 -5.42
C ALA A 161 1.46 14.88 -6.21
N ASP A 162 1.55 15.65 -7.28
CA ASP A 162 0.53 15.72 -8.33
C ASP A 162 0.74 14.57 -9.31
N LEU A 163 -0.32 13.80 -9.58
CA LEU A 163 -0.30 12.69 -10.51
C LEU A 163 -1.25 12.95 -11.68
N ARG A 164 -0.68 13.37 -12.82
CA ARG A 164 -1.41 13.65 -14.05
C ARG A 164 -0.70 13.04 -15.25
N ARG A 165 -1.47 12.40 -16.15
CA ARG A 165 -0.96 11.85 -17.43
C ARG A 165 0.31 10.98 -17.25
N LYS A 166 0.33 10.13 -16.22
CA LYS A 166 1.47 9.25 -15.88
C LYS A 166 2.75 9.96 -15.46
N ARG A 167 2.66 11.24 -15.09
CA ARG A 167 3.76 12.03 -14.56
C ARG A 167 3.50 12.39 -13.11
N LEU A 168 4.56 12.28 -12.30
CA LEU A 168 4.59 12.73 -10.91
C LEU A 168 5.34 14.06 -10.82
N THR A 169 4.73 15.03 -10.17
CA THR A 169 5.37 16.30 -9.80
C THR A 169 5.36 16.43 -8.28
N TYR A 170 6.52 16.67 -7.68
CA TYR A 170 6.63 16.84 -6.24
C TYR A 170 6.03 18.17 -5.82
N LEU A 171 5.11 18.13 -4.85
CA LEU A 171 4.42 19.32 -4.34
C LEU A 171 5.02 19.86 -3.04
N GLY A 172 5.90 19.09 -2.40
CA GLY A 172 6.50 19.46 -1.13
C GLY A 172 6.12 18.52 0.02
N PRO A 173 6.63 18.81 1.23
CA PRO A 173 6.33 18.03 2.44
C PRO A 173 4.95 18.34 3.03
N ALA A 174 4.31 19.43 2.59
CA ALA A 174 2.97 19.85 2.99
C ALA A 174 2.30 20.60 1.83
N VAL A 175 0.97 20.59 1.80
CA VAL A 175 0.15 21.29 0.82
C VAL A 175 -1.07 21.92 1.50
N THR A 176 -1.72 22.88 0.84
CA THR A 176 -2.97 23.47 1.36
C THR A 176 -4.11 22.44 1.37
N PRO A 177 -5.16 22.62 2.20
CA PRO A 177 -6.33 21.74 2.17
C PRO A 177 -7.00 21.63 0.80
N GLN A 178 -7.01 22.72 0.03
CA GLN A 178 -7.54 22.76 -1.33
C GLN A 178 -6.73 21.86 -2.25
N VAL A 179 -5.40 21.97 -2.25
CA VAL A 179 -4.52 21.09 -3.04
C VAL A 179 -4.61 19.65 -2.56
N GLN A 180 -4.69 19.42 -1.25
CA GLN A 180 -4.87 18.08 -0.69
C GLN A 180 -6.18 17.42 -1.14
N GLY A 181 -7.24 18.20 -1.32
CA GLY A 181 -8.54 17.74 -1.79
C GLY A 181 -8.62 17.51 -3.30
N ASP A 182 -7.62 17.92 -4.08
CA ASP A 182 -7.57 17.70 -5.52
C ASP A 182 -7.44 16.19 -5.84
N LEU A 183 -8.23 15.72 -6.82
CA LEU A 183 -8.27 14.33 -7.26
C LEU A 183 -6.92 13.79 -7.75
N HIS A 184 -5.99 14.67 -8.14
CA HIS A 184 -4.66 14.34 -8.64
C HIS A 184 -3.59 14.37 -7.55
N THR A 185 -3.88 14.95 -6.38
CA THR A 185 -2.94 14.97 -5.27
C THR A 185 -2.86 13.60 -4.61
N ARG A 186 -1.64 13.14 -4.37
CA ARG A 186 -1.31 11.88 -3.72
C ARG A 186 -0.41 12.16 -2.53
N MET A 187 -0.65 11.49 -1.43
CA MET A 187 0.35 11.35 -0.37
C MET A 187 1.29 10.21 -0.74
N PHE A 188 2.57 10.32 -0.40
CA PHE A 188 3.49 9.19 -0.44
C PHE A 188 4.34 9.13 0.83
N LEU A 189 4.66 7.91 1.26
CA LEU A 189 5.55 7.63 2.38
C LEU A 189 6.76 6.86 1.86
N LEU A 190 7.94 7.25 2.32
CA LEU A 190 9.19 6.59 1.94
C LEU A 190 9.51 5.46 2.92
N GLY A 191 9.78 4.28 2.36
CA GLY A 191 10.30 3.16 3.13
C GLY A 191 11.73 3.42 3.63
N ARG A 192 12.17 2.63 4.61
CA ARG A 192 13.53 2.68 5.15
C ARG A 192 14.56 2.50 4.03
N GLY A 193 15.67 3.23 4.15
CA GLY A 193 16.74 3.25 3.14
C GLY A 193 16.54 4.25 2.01
N TRP A 194 15.34 4.83 1.83
CA TRP A 194 15.12 5.89 0.87
C TRP A 194 15.36 7.28 1.47
N THR A 195 16.11 8.10 0.73
CA THR A 195 16.09 9.55 0.90
C THR A 195 15.11 10.17 -0.10
N LEU A 196 14.55 11.34 0.23
CA LEU A 196 13.69 12.06 -0.71
C LEU A 196 14.40 12.36 -2.04
N PRO A 197 15.63 12.91 -2.08
CA PRO A 197 16.33 13.14 -3.34
C PRO A 197 16.49 11.89 -4.21
N ASP A 198 16.82 10.75 -3.60
CA ASP A 198 17.00 9.50 -4.35
C ASP A 198 15.68 8.95 -4.87
N TYR A 199 14.61 9.07 -4.09
CA TYR A 199 13.27 8.68 -4.54
C TYR A 199 12.77 9.54 -5.70
N LEU A 200 12.94 10.87 -5.62
CA LEU A 200 12.60 11.79 -6.72
C LEU A 200 13.36 11.42 -8.00
N ARG A 201 14.67 11.17 -7.88
CA ARG A 201 15.53 10.76 -8.99
C ARG A 201 15.11 9.41 -9.57
N ALA A 202 14.86 8.39 -8.74
CA ALA A 202 14.50 7.05 -9.18
C ALA A 202 13.17 7.06 -9.95
N THR A 203 12.16 7.74 -9.40
CA THR A 203 10.83 7.85 -10.00
C THR A 203 10.76 8.82 -11.19
N GLY A 204 11.75 9.70 -11.34
CA GLY A 204 11.70 10.80 -12.29
C GLY A 204 10.64 11.84 -11.91
N MET A 205 10.29 11.91 -10.63
CA MET A 205 9.36 12.92 -10.11
C MET A 205 10.01 14.29 -10.25
N GLN A 206 9.35 15.16 -10.99
CA GLN A 206 9.88 16.50 -11.24
C GLN A 206 9.84 17.30 -9.93
N PRO A 207 10.86 18.12 -9.64
CA PRO A 207 10.76 19.09 -8.56
C PRO A 207 9.56 20.01 -8.82
N PRO A 208 9.01 20.67 -7.79
CA PRO A 208 7.98 21.66 -8.00
C PRO A 208 8.53 22.69 -8.98
N ASP A 209 7.77 22.98 -10.04
CA ASP A 209 8.13 24.09 -10.94
C ASP A 209 8.23 25.34 -10.05
N SER A 210 9.46 25.85 -9.90
CA SER A 210 9.69 27.07 -9.17
C SER A 210 8.96 28.20 -9.91
N ALA A 211 8.01 28.83 -9.20
CA ALA A 211 7.14 29.92 -9.63
C ALA A 211 5.98 29.53 -10.57
N LEU A 212 4.80 29.26 -9.99
CA LEU A 212 3.47 29.78 -10.43
C LEU A 212 2.26 29.13 -9.73
N SER A 213 2.41 28.06 -8.95
CA SER A 213 1.24 27.30 -8.42
C SER A 213 0.89 27.54 -6.94
N GLN A 214 1.45 28.57 -6.28
CA GLN A 214 1.04 28.96 -4.92
C GLN A 214 -0.03 30.07 -4.89
N GLN A 215 -0.54 30.48 -6.04
CA GLN A 215 -1.70 31.35 -6.15
C GLN A 215 -2.65 30.73 -7.17
N LEU A 216 -3.66 30.02 -6.66
CA LEU A 216 -5.05 29.95 -7.14
C LEU A 216 -5.82 29.00 -6.22
#